data_AF-A0A4U1JFZ1-F1
#
_entry.id   AF-A0A4U1JFZ1-F1
#
_cell.length_a   1.000
_cell.length_b   1.000
_cell.length_c   1.000
_cell.angle_alpha   90.00
_cell.angle_beta   90.00
_cell.angle_gamma   90.00
#
_symmetry.space_group_name_H-M   'P 1'
#
loop_
_entity.id
_entity.type
_entity.pdbx_description
1 polymer ?
#
loop_
_entity_poly.entity_id
_entity_poly.type
_entity_poly.pdbx_seq_one_letter_code
_entity_poly.pdbx_strand_id
1 'polypeptide(L)'
;MKALAKYAGIALSVGIVGCGGSDGGGGDAIDSSLLAQYRAAIPSEAQIMASSPKASSGAKIGDPALYPSGSAEIVLGINGSIEYILTGLELIVSIEPTVYNSDTKEFFWGPYKNENGFGTIAAYIKDAGEGQDFRYHYAILRGKDNDVAGLVPILWGGANPDPDTKDHGSGITLIDFEANAAFEQANNPNGANMPMDRGRFVAVYGKDATDKGDLTLVFAALRGFVSKDEPGAMPADLDYLYGRVDDGANKVDFVDWKSTFDVHEDPAMAKPEDVGVRLAFVNEGKGRAEARASGGDLASGQVADAIECWDDALAQSYLSFKTSTNGTEDSAASEGDLASCGLFQASLSELGVPALADVPADFKAALDDLAKNGAPKE
;
A
#
# COMPACT_ATOMS: atom_id res chain seq x y z
N MET A 1 24.78 0.00 1.09
CA MET A 1 23.44 -0.47 1.53
C MET A 1 23.53 -1.72 2.42
N LYS A 2 24.06 -1.61 3.65
CA LYS A 2 24.19 -2.73 4.63
C LYS A 2 23.40 -2.50 5.93
N ALA A 3 22.38 -1.63 5.91
CA ALA A 3 21.68 -1.18 7.12
C ALA A 3 20.17 -1.54 7.17
N LEU A 4 19.57 -2.10 6.11
CA LEU A 4 18.11 -2.28 6.03
C LEU A 4 17.58 -3.67 6.42
N ALA A 5 18.41 -4.58 6.94
CA ALA A 5 18.02 -5.95 7.28
C ALA A 5 18.14 -6.29 8.79
N LYS A 6 18.02 -5.31 9.71
CA LYS A 6 18.29 -5.56 11.14
C LYS A 6 17.21 -5.17 12.16
N TYR A 7 15.98 -4.83 11.75
CA TYR A 7 14.94 -4.41 12.71
C TYR A 7 13.59 -5.13 12.58
N ALA A 8 13.55 -6.36 12.05
CA ALA A 8 12.43 -7.27 12.26
C ALA A 8 12.73 -8.14 13.49
N GLY A 9 12.33 -7.65 14.67
CA GLY A 9 12.59 -8.34 15.93
C GLY A 9 12.00 -7.63 17.13
N ILE A 10 10.72 -7.26 17.09
CA ILE A 10 9.98 -6.86 18.29
C ILE A 10 9.27 -8.11 18.83
N ALA A 11 9.94 -8.77 19.77
CA ALA A 11 9.28 -9.72 20.64
C ALA A 11 8.39 -8.94 21.62
N LEU A 12 7.08 -8.89 21.34
CA LEU A 12 6.08 -8.44 22.30
C LEU A 12 5.97 -9.53 23.39
N SER A 13 6.73 -9.39 24.48
CA SER A 13 6.47 -10.17 25.69
C SER A 13 5.21 -9.63 26.35
N VAL A 14 4.06 -10.20 26.01
CA VAL A 14 2.77 -9.94 26.65
C VAL A 14 2.82 -10.46 28.08
N GLY A 15 3.27 -9.60 29.00
CA GLY A 15 3.16 -9.81 30.43
C GLY A 15 1.83 -9.27 30.93
N ILE A 16 0.72 -9.99 30.70
CA ILE A 16 -0.57 -9.63 31.31
C ILE A 16 -0.51 -10.02 32.79
N VAL A 17 -0.23 -9.04 33.65
CA VAL A 17 -0.68 -9.05 35.04
C VAL A 17 -1.99 -8.27 35.09
N GLY A 18 -3.08 -8.91 34.67
CA GLY A 18 -4.44 -8.42 34.84
C GLY A 18 -4.93 -8.67 36.26
N CYS A 19 -4.49 -7.84 37.22
CA CYS A 19 -5.21 -7.69 38.48
C CYS A 19 -6.28 -6.60 38.28
N GLY A 20 -7.49 -7.02 37.94
CA GLY A 20 -8.68 -6.18 37.90
C GLY A 20 -9.85 -6.92 38.54
N GLY A 21 -9.90 -6.91 39.87
CA GLY A 21 -11.11 -7.30 40.58
C GLY A 21 -12.18 -6.22 40.43
N SER A 22 -13.41 -6.62 40.17
CA SER A 22 -14.64 -5.92 40.56
C SER A 22 -15.82 -6.87 40.43
N ASP A 23 -16.43 -7.12 41.57
CA ASP A 23 -17.68 -7.85 41.75
C ASP A 23 -18.85 -7.21 40.99
N GLY A 24 -19.74 -8.07 40.44
CA GLY A 24 -21.19 -7.86 40.45
C GLY A 24 -21.77 -6.72 39.60
N GLY A 25 -21.92 -6.95 38.29
CA GLY A 25 -22.84 -6.20 37.42
C GLY A 25 -22.89 -6.87 36.05
N GLY A 26 -24.06 -7.36 35.64
CA GLY A 26 -24.24 -8.17 34.42
C GLY A 26 -23.90 -7.41 33.14
N GLY A 27 -22.63 -7.44 32.73
CA GLY A 27 -22.24 -7.23 31.35
C GLY A 27 -22.61 -8.48 30.57
N ASP A 28 -23.53 -8.36 29.62
CA ASP A 28 -23.78 -9.43 28.65
C ASP A 28 -22.43 -9.82 28.03
N ALA A 29 -22.09 -11.10 28.11
CA ALA A 29 -20.86 -11.60 27.50
C ALA A 29 -20.88 -11.24 26.01
N ILE A 30 -19.79 -10.63 25.54
CA ILE A 30 -19.64 -10.25 24.12
C ILE A 30 -19.85 -11.50 23.26
N ASP A 31 -20.78 -11.41 22.29
CA ASP A 31 -21.02 -12.48 21.33
C ASP A 31 -19.79 -12.67 20.45
N SER A 32 -19.08 -13.78 20.65
CA SER A 32 -17.85 -14.11 19.95
C SER A 32 -18.06 -14.31 18.44
N SER A 33 -19.25 -14.75 18.02
CA SER A 33 -19.59 -14.93 16.61
C SER A 33 -19.82 -13.59 15.92
N LEU A 34 -20.47 -12.65 16.60
CA LEU A 34 -20.65 -11.29 16.12
C LEU A 34 -19.30 -10.56 16.04
N LEU A 35 -18.46 -10.70 17.07
CA LEU A 35 -17.12 -10.11 17.07
C LEU A 35 -16.25 -10.65 15.91
N ALA A 36 -16.34 -11.95 15.62
CA ALA A 36 -15.62 -12.55 14.49
C ALA A 36 -16.08 -11.97 13.13
N GLN A 37 -17.38 -11.69 12.96
CA GLN A 37 -17.89 -11.03 11.75
C GLN A 37 -17.32 -9.62 11.57
N TYR A 38 -17.20 -8.85 12.65
CA TYR A 38 -16.65 -7.50 12.59
C TYR A 38 -15.15 -7.52 12.32
N ARG A 39 -14.40 -8.45 12.94
CA ARG A 39 -12.96 -8.61 12.68
C ARG A 39 -12.66 -9.00 11.22
N ALA A 40 -13.60 -9.64 10.52
CA ALA A 40 -13.45 -9.91 9.08
C ALA A 40 -13.42 -8.65 8.22
N ALA A 41 -13.81 -7.48 8.75
CA ALA A 41 -13.68 -6.19 8.07
C ALA A 41 -12.23 -5.71 7.96
N ILE A 42 -11.30 -6.25 8.75
CA ILE A 42 -9.89 -5.88 8.65
C ILE A 42 -9.29 -6.59 7.44
N PRO A 43 -8.71 -5.86 6.47
CA PRO A 43 -8.14 -6.49 5.28
C PRO A 43 -7.01 -7.43 5.66
N SER A 44 -6.86 -8.54 4.95
CA SER A 44 -5.70 -9.40 5.08
C SER A 44 -4.58 -8.99 4.14
N GLU A 45 -3.35 -9.45 4.42
CA GLU A 45 -2.19 -9.24 3.54
C GLU A 45 -2.48 -9.68 2.10
N ALA A 46 -3.22 -10.77 1.92
CA ALA A 46 -3.56 -11.31 0.60
C ALA A 46 -4.48 -10.40 -0.23
N GLN A 47 -5.19 -9.48 0.42
CA GLN A 47 -6.10 -8.54 -0.25
C GLN A 47 -5.39 -7.26 -0.70
N ILE A 48 -4.30 -6.88 -0.03
CA ILE A 48 -3.74 -5.53 -0.17
C ILE A 48 -2.23 -5.49 -0.43
N MET A 49 -1.44 -6.54 -0.15
CA MET A 49 0.00 -6.49 -0.41
C MET A 49 0.33 -6.59 -1.90
N ALA A 50 1.39 -5.90 -2.32
CA ALA A 50 1.96 -5.98 -3.65
C ALA A 50 2.97 -7.13 -3.74
N SER A 51 3.02 -7.80 -4.89
CA SER A 51 4.04 -8.82 -5.18
C SER A 51 5.26 -8.20 -5.83
N SER A 52 6.43 -8.79 -5.59
CA SER A 52 7.65 -8.51 -6.36
C SER A 52 8.16 -9.78 -7.05
N PRO A 53 8.88 -9.66 -8.18
CA PRO A 53 9.62 -10.77 -8.75
C PRO A 53 10.62 -11.36 -7.73
N LYS A 54 10.83 -12.68 -7.79
CA LYS A 54 11.73 -13.45 -6.95
C LYS A 54 12.57 -14.39 -7.82
N ALA A 55 13.88 -14.33 -7.64
CA ALA A 55 14.79 -15.25 -8.33
C ALA A 55 14.57 -16.69 -7.84
N SER A 56 14.54 -17.63 -8.78
CA SER A 56 14.51 -19.05 -8.47
C SER A 56 15.83 -19.52 -7.85
N SER A 57 15.77 -20.55 -6.98
CA SER A 57 16.95 -21.10 -6.29
C SER A 57 17.99 -21.76 -7.20
N GLY A 58 17.69 -21.93 -8.50
CA GLY A 58 18.57 -22.46 -9.54
C GLY A 58 19.11 -21.41 -10.53
N ALA A 59 18.96 -20.12 -10.20
CA ALA A 59 19.36 -19.00 -11.04
C ALA A 59 20.83 -19.06 -11.51
N LYS A 60 21.06 -18.80 -12.80
CA LYS A 60 22.41 -18.62 -13.37
C LYS A 60 22.85 -17.16 -13.23
N ILE A 61 24.16 -16.93 -13.22
CA ILE A 61 24.76 -15.59 -13.16
C ILE A 61 24.57 -14.88 -14.52
N GLY A 62 24.05 -13.65 -14.49
CA GLY A 62 23.91 -12.73 -15.62
C GLY A 62 23.80 -11.29 -15.12
N ASP A 63 23.68 -10.33 -16.03
CA ASP A 63 23.45 -8.94 -15.64
C ASP A 63 22.03 -8.79 -15.05
N PRO A 64 21.88 -8.20 -13.86
CA PRO A 64 20.59 -8.12 -13.18
C PRO A 64 19.65 -7.17 -13.91
N ALA A 65 18.38 -7.55 -14.02
CA ALA A 65 17.37 -6.67 -14.59
C ALA A 65 17.13 -5.44 -13.69
N LEU A 66 17.01 -4.27 -14.31
CA LEU A 66 16.96 -2.96 -13.66
C LEU A 66 15.59 -2.67 -13.05
N TYR A 67 14.52 -2.77 -13.84
CA TYR A 67 13.16 -2.44 -13.42
C TYR A 67 12.57 -3.36 -12.36
N PRO A 68 12.76 -4.70 -12.39
CA PRO A 68 12.31 -5.54 -11.27
C PRO A 68 13.05 -5.20 -9.98
N SER A 69 14.35 -4.85 -10.04
CA SER A 69 15.13 -4.47 -8.87
C SER A 69 14.65 -3.13 -8.29
N GLY A 70 14.50 -2.09 -9.13
CA GLY A 70 14.01 -0.78 -8.68
C GLY A 70 12.57 -0.83 -8.17
N SER A 71 11.70 -1.60 -8.83
CA SER A 71 10.30 -1.72 -8.39
C SER A 71 10.16 -2.59 -7.14
N ALA A 72 11.11 -3.47 -6.83
CA ALA A 72 11.11 -4.21 -5.57
C ALA A 72 11.24 -3.27 -4.36
N GLU A 73 12.01 -2.18 -4.46
CA GLU A 73 12.10 -1.18 -3.39
C GLU A 73 10.76 -0.44 -3.19
N ILE A 74 10.06 -0.11 -4.28
CA ILE A 74 8.71 0.46 -4.23
C ILE A 74 7.74 -0.52 -3.55
N VAL A 75 7.76 -1.80 -3.94
CA VAL A 75 6.92 -2.85 -3.34
C VAL A 75 7.24 -3.03 -1.86
N LEU A 76 8.50 -2.98 -1.45
CA LEU A 76 8.88 -3.01 -0.03
C LEU A 76 8.32 -1.81 0.73
N GLY A 77 8.32 -0.61 0.14
CA GLY A 77 7.71 0.58 0.75
C GLY A 77 6.19 0.45 0.92
N ILE A 78 5.50 -0.06 -0.12
CA ILE A 78 4.06 -0.35 -0.07
C ILE A 78 3.76 -1.37 1.03
N ASN A 79 4.43 -2.53 0.99
CA ASN A 79 4.18 -3.62 1.91
C ASN A 79 4.58 -3.28 3.34
N GLY A 80 5.65 -2.52 3.57
CA GLY A 80 6.03 -2.04 4.90
C GLY A 80 4.99 -1.09 5.49
N SER A 81 4.39 -0.22 4.65
CA SER A 81 3.29 0.65 5.07
C SER A 81 2.05 -0.16 5.44
N ILE A 82 1.70 -1.16 4.63
CA ILE A 82 0.58 -2.07 4.88
C ILE A 82 0.80 -2.93 6.13
N GLU A 83 1.98 -3.54 6.29
CA GLU A 83 2.29 -4.39 7.45
C GLU A 83 2.14 -3.61 8.75
N TYR A 84 2.54 -2.33 8.74
CA TYR A 84 2.33 -1.43 9.88
C TYR A 84 0.84 -1.22 10.21
N ILE A 85 -0.02 -1.02 9.20
CA ILE A 85 -1.48 -0.94 9.36
C ILE A 85 -2.01 -2.21 10.00
N LEU A 86 -1.76 -3.35 9.34
CA LEU A 86 -2.39 -4.61 9.67
C LEU A 86 -1.96 -5.06 11.05
N THR A 87 -0.66 -5.02 11.34
CA THR A 87 -0.13 -5.40 12.65
C THR A 87 -0.70 -4.53 13.76
N GLY A 88 -0.78 -3.21 13.56
CA GLY A 88 -1.30 -2.29 14.59
C GLY A 88 -2.78 -2.53 14.88
N LEU A 89 -3.58 -2.67 13.83
CA LEU A 89 -5.02 -2.89 13.95
C LEU A 89 -5.33 -4.28 14.50
N GLU A 90 -4.73 -5.33 13.94
CA GLU A 90 -4.86 -6.71 14.39
C GLU A 90 -4.45 -6.88 15.85
N LEU A 91 -3.36 -6.24 16.29
CA LEU A 91 -2.92 -6.30 17.68
C LEU A 91 -4.00 -5.75 18.62
N ILE A 92 -4.55 -4.58 18.33
CA ILE A 92 -5.60 -3.97 19.17
C ILE A 92 -6.87 -4.80 19.10
N VAL A 93 -7.32 -5.21 17.92
CA VAL A 93 -8.59 -5.94 17.79
C VAL A 93 -8.48 -7.39 18.22
N SER A 94 -7.29 -7.96 18.42
CA SER A 94 -7.09 -9.35 18.88
C SER A 94 -7.55 -9.57 20.32
N ILE A 95 -7.50 -8.54 21.17
CA ILE A 95 -7.98 -8.60 22.55
C ILE A 95 -9.50 -8.37 22.63
N GLU A 96 -10.09 -8.66 23.79
CA GLU A 96 -11.50 -8.40 24.06
C GLU A 96 -11.80 -6.89 23.98
N PRO A 97 -12.85 -6.46 23.26
CA PRO A 97 -13.21 -5.05 23.19
C PRO A 97 -13.58 -4.51 24.57
N THR A 98 -13.33 -3.21 24.77
CA THR A 98 -13.72 -2.51 25.99
C THR A 98 -15.25 -2.44 26.11
N VAL A 99 -15.95 -2.24 25.00
CA VAL A 99 -17.41 -2.18 24.96
C VAL A 99 -17.94 -2.58 23.58
N TYR A 100 -19.14 -3.15 23.58
CA TYR A 100 -20.01 -3.21 22.41
C TYR A 100 -21.20 -2.28 22.61
N ASN A 101 -21.39 -1.33 21.70
CA ASN A 101 -22.56 -0.45 21.69
C ASN A 101 -23.59 -0.99 20.70
N SER A 102 -24.69 -1.53 21.22
CA SER A 102 -25.77 -2.10 20.39
C SER A 102 -26.54 -1.07 19.58
N ASP A 103 -26.61 0.18 20.05
CA ASP A 103 -27.36 1.26 19.39
C ASP A 103 -26.63 1.74 18.15
N THR A 104 -25.29 1.84 18.23
CA THR A 104 -24.43 2.23 17.10
C THR A 104 -23.85 1.05 16.34
N LYS A 105 -24.09 -0.18 16.81
CA LYS A 105 -23.52 -1.43 16.31
C LYS A 105 -21.99 -1.34 16.18
N GLU A 106 -21.33 -1.04 17.28
CA GLU A 106 -19.90 -0.72 17.30
C GLU A 106 -19.17 -1.49 18.39
N PHE A 107 -18.08 -2.16 18.02
CA PHE A 107 -17.06 -2.61 18.97
C PHE A 107 -16.00 -1.55 19.13
N PHE A 108 -15.66 -1.22 20.37
CA PHE A 108 -14.66 -0.21 20.70
C PHE A 108 -13.59 -0.77 21.65
N TRP A 109 -12.33 -0.49 21.34
CA TRP A 109 -11.16 -0.88 22.11
C TRP A 109 -10.46 0.37 22.64
N GLY A 110 -10.26 0.46 23.95
CA GLY A 110 -9.56 1.58 24.59
C GLY A 110 -10.49 2.71 25.05
N PRO A 111 -9.95 3.93 25.24
CA PRO A 111 -8.57 4.34 24.97
C PRO A 111 -7.56 3.69 25.93
N TYR A 112 -6.47 3.16 25.37
CA TYR A 112 -5.33 2.63 26.13
C TYR A 112 -4.16 3.61 26.09
N LYS A 113 -3.34 3.62 27.13
CA LYS A 113 -2.10 4.41 27.11
C LYS A 113 -1.18 3.89 25.99
N ASN A 114 -0.63 4.81 25.20
CA ASN A 114 0.39 4.44 24.21
C ASN A 114 1.70 4.07 24.92
N GLU A 115 2.05 2.80 24.99
CA GLU A 115 3.22 2.34 25.73
C GLU A 115 4.55 2.86 25.16
N ASN A 116 4.63 3.01 23.85
CA ASN A 116 5.84 3.39 23.12
C ASN A 116 5.82 4.85 22.64
N GLY A 117 4.91 5.68 23.15
CA GLY A 117 4.82 7.07 22.73
C GLY A 117 3.96 7.93 23.64
N PHE A 118 3.55 9.09 23.13
CA PHE A 118 2.72 10.01 23.89
C PHE A 118 1.23 9.68 23.71
N GLY A 119 0.40 10.01 24.72
CA GLY A 119 -1.07 9.95 24.62
C GLY A 119 -1.67 8.56 24.73
N THR A 120 -2.79 8.38 24.04
CA THR A 120 -3.64 7.18 24.05
C THR A 120 -3.92 6.69 22.63
N ILE A 121 -4.31 5.42 22.54
CA ILE A 121 -4.74 4.76 21.30
C ILE A 121 -6.09 4.09 21.56
N ALA A 122 -7.00 4.20 20.59
CA ALA A 122 -8.23 3.44 20.57
C ALA A 122 -8.46 2.85 19.17
N ALA A 123 -9.37 1.89 19.05
CA ALA A 123 -9.85 1.43 17.76
C ALA A 123 -11.35 1.16 17.81
N TYR A 124 -12.00 1.22 16.66
CA TYR A 124 -13.38 0.76 16.52
C TYR A 124 -13.56 -0.09 15.26
N ILE A 125 -14.59 -0.93 15.29
CA ILE A 125 -15.21 -1.51 14.11
C ILE A 125 -16.72 -1.36 14.25
N LYS A 126 -17.37 -0.77 13.24
CA LYS A 126 -18.79 -0.43 13.23
C LYS A 126 -19.49 -1.01 12.01
N ASP A 127 -20.67 -1.59 12.20
CA ASP A 127 -21.58 -1.94 11.10
C ASP A 127 -22.36 -0.69 10.68
N ALA A 128 -22.01 -0.13 9.53
CA ALA A 128 -22.64 1.05 8.96
C ALA A 128 -24.04 0.74 8.39
N GLY A 129 -24.39 -0.55 8.25
CA GLY A 129 -25.68 -1.03 7.77
C GLY A 129 -25.70 -1.36 6.28
N GLU A 130 -26.77 -2.03 5.86
CA GLU A 130 -27.00 -2.40 4.47
C GLU A 130 -27.21 -1.15 3.59
N GLY A 131 -26.60 -1.15 2.40
CA GLY A 131 -26.76 -0.07 1.41
C GLY A 131 -25.81 1.11 1.58
N GLN A 132 -24.90 1.08 2.56
CA GLN A 132 -23.72 1.95 2.58
C GLN A 132 -22.68 1.48 1.57
N ASP A 133 -21.78 2.37 1.15
CA ASP A 133 -20.68 2.03 0.24
C ASP A 133 -19.78 0.92 0.84
N PHE A 134 -19.59 0.97 2.16
CA PHE A 134 -18.92 -0.08 2.93
C PHE A 134 -19.79 -0.51 4.11
N ARG A 135 -20.02 -1.83 4.24
CA ARG A 135 -20.81 -2.41 5.33
C ARG A 135 -20.16 -2.17 6.69
N TYR A 136 -18.84 -2.25 6.77
CA TYR A 136 -18.10 -2.04 8.01
C TYR A 136 -17.15 -0.85 7.88
N HIS A 137 -17.09 -0.01 8.90
CA HIS A 137 -16.07 1.02 9.05
C HIS A 137 -15.14 0.64 10.20
N TYR A 138 -13.85 0.92 10.07
CA TYR A 138 -12.87 0.72 11.12
C TYR A 138 -11.89 1.88 11.20
N ALA A 139 -11.32 2.10 12.39
CA ALA A 139 -10.28 3.12 12.57
C ALA A 139 -9.34 2.78 13.72
N ILE A 140 -8.11 3.32 13.65
CA ILE A 140 -7.25 3.53 14.82
C ILE A 140 -7.23 5.03 15.11
N LEU A 141 -7.47 5.37 16.36
CA LEU A 141 -7.58 6.73 16.84
C LEU A 141 -6.46 7.07 17.82
N ARG A 142 -6.02 8.33 17.83
CA ARG A 142 -5.04 8.91 18.77
C ARG A 142 -5.69 9.97 19.63
N GLY A 143 -5.35 9.97 20.92
CA GLY A 143 -5.83 10.94 21.90
C GLY A 143 -4.72 11.45 22.80
N LYS A 144 -4.91 12.65 23.36
CA LYS A 144 -4.00 13.17 24.40
C LYS A 144 -4.18 12.42 25.72
N ASP A 145 -5.42 12.04 26.01
CA ASP A 145 -5.87 11.38 27.23
C ASP A 145 -7.04 10.41 26.90
N ASN A 146 -7.83 10.05 27.90
CA ASN A 146 -8.92 9.07 27.75
C ASN A 146 -10.25 9.70 27.27
N ASP A 147 -10.26 10.98 26.88
CA ASP A 147 -11.46 11.60 26.31
C ASP A 147 -11.71 11.11 24.88
N VAL A 148 -12.73 10.26 24.73
CA VAL A 148 -13.14 9.68 23.43
C VAL A 148 -13.52 10.77 22.42
N ALA A 149 -14.07 11.90 22.87
CA ALA A 149 -14.45 13.00 21.98
C ALA A 149 -13.24 13.75 21.40
N GLY A 150 -12.08 13.64 22.02
CA GLY A 150 -10.83 14.25 21.57
C GLY A 150 -9.97 13.35 20.67
N LEU A 151 -10.47 12.17 20.31
CA LEU A 151 -9.73 11.21 19.50
C LEU A 151 -9.75 11.58 18.01
N VAL A 152 -8.61 11.42 17.35
CA VAL A 152 -8.43 11.72 15.92
C VAL A 152 -8.01 10.45 15.18
N PRO A 153 -8.62 10.12 14.03
CA PRO A 153 -8.20 8.96 13.24
C PRO A 153 -6.81 9.19 12.64
N ILE A 154 -5.94 8.20 12.81
CA ILE A 154 -4.65 8.08 12.11
C ILE A 154 -4.64 6.92 11.12
N LEU A 155 -5.62 6.04 11.26
CA LEU A 155 -5.97 4.99 10.32
C LEU A 155 -7.48 4.97 10.22
N TRP A 156 -8.00 4.91 9.01
CA TRP A 156 -9.42 4.81 8.74
C TRP A 156 -9.66 3.88 7.55
N GLY A 157 -10.75 3.14 7.55
CA GLY A 157 -11.12 2.34 6.40
C GLY A 157 -12.56 1.86 6.43
N GLY A 158 -12.96 1.33 5.29
CA GLY A 158 -14.25 0.71 5.06
C GLY A 158 -14.07 -0.62 4.34
N ALA A 159 -14.88 -1.62 4.67
CA ALA A 159 -14.82 -2.94 4.04
C ALA A 159 -16.19 -3.57 3.80
N ASN A 160 -16.24 -4.34 2.72
CA ASN A 160 -17.29 -5.29 2.34
C ASN A 160 -16.65 -6.68 2.28
N PRO A 161 -16.43 -7.35 3.43
CA PRO A 161 -15.90 -8.70 3.44
C PRO A 161 -16.88 -9.68 2.80
N ASP A 162 -16.34 -10.66 2.07
CA ASP A 162 -17.12 -11.77 1.55
C ASP A 162 -17.56 -12.68 2.71
N PRO A 163 -18.86 -12.97 2.87
CA PRO A 163 -19.35 -13.80 3.97
C PRO A 163 -19.00 -15.29 3.83
N ASP A 164 -18.73 -15.75 2.61
CA ASP A 164 -18.54 -17.16 2.27
C ASP A 164 -17.06 -17.52 2.10
N THR A 165 -16.23 -16.56 1.67
CA THR A 165 -14.82 -16.79 1.37
C THR A 165 -13.91 -15.89 2.19
N LYS A 166 -13.10 -16.50 3.07
CA LYS A 166 -12.06 -15.78 3.81
C LYS A 166 -11.09 -15.12 2.84
N ASP A 167 -10.65 -13.90 3.16
CA ASP A 167 -9.72 -13.10 2.36
C ASP A 167 -10.30 -12.57 1.03
N HIS A 168 -11.61 -12.73 0.79
CA HIS A 168 -12.33 -12.09 -0.32
C HIS A 168 -13.12 -10.87 0.16
N GLY A 169 -13.48 -10.03 -0.79
CA GLY A 169 -14.19 -8.78 -0.55
C GLY A 169 -13.41 -7.57 -1.01
N SER A 170 -13.94 -6.39 -0.71
CA SER A 170 -13.39 -5.12 -1.15
C SER A 170 -13.37 -4.10 -0.03
N GLY A 171 -12.49 -3.12 -0.11
CA GLY A 171 -12.47 -2.05 0.87
C GLY A 171 -11.58 -0.89 0.48
N ILE A 172 -11.49 0.07 1.39
CA ILE A 172 -10.57 1.20 1.36
C ILE A 172 -9.86 1.28 2.70
N THR A 173 -8.57 1.60 2.68
CA THR A 173 -7.80 1.92 3.88
C THR A 173 -7.01 3.20 3.65
N LEU A 174 -6.92 4.03 4.68
CA LEU A 174 -6.17 5.28 4.72
C LEU A 174 -5.25 5.24 5.94
N ILE A 175 -3.97 5.54 5.72
CA ILE A 175 -3.01 5.92 6.75
C ILE A 175 -2.78 7.42 6.68
N ASP A 176 -2.99 8.09 7.81
CA ASP A 176 -2.77 9.53 7.93
C ASP A 176 -1.54 9.82 8.79
N PHE A 177 -0.35 9.73 8.16
CA PHE A 177 0.92 10.08 8.82
C PHE A 177 0.93 11.55 9.23
N GLU A 178 0.28 12.41 8.45
CA GLU A 178 0.12 13.83 8.73
C GLU A 178 -0.69 14.09 10.01
N ALA A 179 -1.81 13.39 10.23
CA ALA A 179 -2.59 13.48 11.46
C ALA A 179 -1.80 13.00 12.68
N ASN A 180 -1.04 11.90 12.53
CA ASN A 180 -0.18 11.42 13.61
C ASN A 180 0.95 12.40 13.94
N ALA A 181 1.62 12.96 12.92
CA ALA A 181 2.66 13.96 13.10
C ALA A 181 2.12 15.25 13.75
N ALA A 182 0.94 15.72 13.31
CA ALA A 182 0.28 16.88 13.90
C ALA A 182 -0.11 16.63 15.37
N PHE A 183 -0.60 15.42 15.69
CA PHE A 183 -0.88 15.02 17.07
C PHE A 183 0.37 15.06 17.95
N GLU A 184 1.46 14.43 17.50
CA GLU A 184 2.73 14.41 18.23
C GLU A 184 3.28 15.83 18.41
N GLN A 185 3.28 16.66 17.38
CA GLN A 185 3.76 18.03 17.47
C GLN A 185 2.95 18.89 18.46
N ALA A 186 1.62 18.71 18.51
CA ALA A 186 0.75 19.50 19.36
C ALA A 186 0.76 19.05 20.83
N ASN A 187 1.00 17.76 21.10
CA ASN A 187 0.75 17.18 22.42
C ASN A 187 1.99 16.56 23.08
N ASN A 188 2.95 16.02 22.31
CA ASN A 188 4.14 15.41 22.87
C ASN A 188 5.18 16.49 23.20
N PRO A 189 5.65 16.59 24.46
CA PRO A 189 6.69 17.56 24.84
C PRO A 189 7.98 17.46 24.02
N ASN A 190 8.27 16.28 23.45
CA ASN A 190 9.42 16.04 22.59
C ASN A 190 9.08 16.08 21.08
N GLY A 191 7.80 16.24 20.72
CA GLY A 191 7.31 16.10 19.34
C GLY A 191 7.94 17.07 18.36
N ALA A 192 8.22 18.31 18.79
CA ALA A 192 8.86 19.32 17.95
C ALA A 192 10.26 18.96 17.45
N ASN A 193 10.94 18.01 18.10
CA ASN A 193 12.30 17.56 17.76
C ASN A 193 12.34 16.12 17.23
N MET A 194 11.19 15.47 17.04
CA MET A 194 11.11 14.10 16.57
C MET A 194 10.77 14.10 15.08
N PRO A 195 11.69 13.64 14.21
CA PRO A 195 11.34 13.37 12.82
C PRO A 195 10.22 12.31 12.79
N MET A 196 9.17 12.60 12.02
CA MET A 196 8.01 11.73 11.85
C MET A 196 7.74 11.59 10.36
N ASP A 197 7.23 10.43 9.96
CA ASP A 197 6.74 10.25 8.61
C ASP A 197 5.56 11.22 8.38
N ARG A 198 5.47 11.76 7.16
CA ARG A 198 4.45 12.74 6.75
C ARG A 198 3.70 12.24 5.52
N GLY A 199 2.61 12.91 5.19
CA GLY A 199 1.78 12.57 4.05
C GLY A 199 0.66 11.58 4.39
N ARG A 200 0.02 11.03 3.37
CA ARG A 200 -1.08 10.07 3.52
C ARG A 200 -1.02 9.00 2.45
N PHE A 201 -1.25 7.77 2.87
CA PHE A 201 -1.37 6.62 1.99
C PHE A 201 -2.81 6.15 1.98
N VAL A 202 -3.41 6.00 0.82
CA VAL A 202 -4.73 5.39 0.67
C VAL A 202 -4.66 4.25 -0.33
N ALA A 203 -5.36 3.16 -0.05
CA ALA A 203 -5.51 2.04 -0.97
C ALA A 203 -6.96 1.57 -1.02
N VAL A 204 -7.50 1.47 -2.23
CA VAL A 204 -8.74 0.74 -2.51
C VAL A 204 -8.36 -0.63 -3.04
N TYR A 205 -8.90 -1.67 -2.42
CA TYR A 205 -8.55 -3.05 -2.70
C TYR A 205 -9.81 -3.88 -2.98
N GLY A 206 -9.62 -4.94 -3.77
CA GLY A 206 -10.64 -5.94 -4.04
C GLY A 206 -9.99 -7.28 -4.33
N LYS A 207 -10.55 -8.33 -3.75
CA LYS A 207 -10.25 -9.71 -4.12
C LYS A 207 -11.55 -10.48 -4.33
N ASP A 208 -11.68 -11.12 -5.50
CA ASP A 208 -12.85 -11.92 -5.82
C ASP A 208 -12.51 -13.08 -6.78
N ALA A 209 -13.39 -14.08 -6.82
CA ALA A 209 -13.33 -15.16 -7.79
C ALA A 209 -13.89 -14.70 -9.14
N THR A 210 -13.20 -15.08 -10.21
CA THR A 210 -13.62 -14.83 -11.60
C THR A 210 -13.77 -16.15 -12.36
N ASP A 211 -14.23 -16.08 -13.61
CA ASP A 211 -14.22 -17.23 -14.52
C ASP A 211 -12.81 -17.76 -14.82
N LYS A 212 -11.77 -16.98 -14.51
CA LYS A 212 -10.35 -17.28 -14.75
C LYS A 212 -9.55 -17.56 -13.47
N GLY A 213 -10.22 -17.68 -12.32
CA GLY A 213 -9.57 -17.84 -11.01
C GLY A 213 -9.68 -16.59 -10.14
N ASP A 214 -8.86 -16.51 -9.10
CA ASP A 214 -8.88 -15.38 -8.16
C ASP A 214 -8.23 -14.15 -8.80
N LEU A 215 -8.89 -13.00 -8.68
CA LEU A 215 -8.34 -11.70 -9.03
C LEU A 215 -8.20 -10.86 -7.77
N THR A 216 -6.98 -10.41 -7.49
CA THR A 216 -6.69 -9.31 -6.55
C THR A 216 -6.35 -8.06 -7.35
N LEU A 217 -6.95 -6.93 -6.99
CA LEU A 217 -6.66 -5.61 -7.57
C LEU A 217 -6.57 -4.56 -6.45
N VAL A 218 -5.52 -3.76 -6.48
CA VAL A 218 -5.32 -2.67 -5.54
C VAL A 218 -4.91 -1.41 -6.29
N PHE A 219 -5.65 -0.34 -6.07
CA PHE A 219 -5.30 1.00 -6.52
C PHE A 219 -4.96 1.84 -5.29
N ALA A 220 -3.76 2.43 -5.27
CA ALA A 220 -3.28 3.17 -4.13
C ALA A 220 -2.64 4.50 -4.55
N ALA A 221 -2.68 5.46 -3.64
CA ALA A 221 -2.08 6.76 -3.79
C ALA A 221 -1.35 7.14 -2.49
N LEU A 222 -0.12 7.61 -2.65
CA LEU A 222 0.65 8.26 -1.60
C LEU A 222 0.78 9.74 -1.97
N ARG A 223 0.49 10.64 -1.04
CA ARG A 223 0.60 12.09 -1.25
C ARG A 223 1.37 12.76 -0.14
N GLY A 224 2.24 13.68 -0.54
CA GLY A 224 3.01 14.53 0.35
C GLY A 224 3.94 13.75 1.29
N PHE A 225 4.42 12.58 0.87
CA PHE A 225 5.19 11.73 1.76
C PHE A 225 6.59 12.29 1.99
N VAL A 226 6.97 12.39 3.25
CA VAL A 226 8.32 12.71 3.68
C VAL A 226 8.70 11.70 4.75
N SER A 227 9.78 10.96 4.53
CA SER A 227 10.29 9.99 5.50
C SER A 227 10.86 10.71 6.72
N LYS A 228 10.63 10.17 7.91
CA LYS A 228 11.31 10.61 9.14
C LYS A 228 12.83 10.50 9.07
N ASP A 229 13.36 9.63 8.24
CA ASP A 229 14.81 9.42 8.09
C ASP A 229 15.44 10.51 7.21
N GLU A 230 14.62 11.17 6.37
CA GLU A 230 15.02 12.26 5.49
C GLU A 230 14.03 13.44 5.57
N PRO A 231 13.89 14.09 6.73
CA PRO A 231 12.83 15.09 6.97
C PRO A 231 12.98 16.37 6.14
N GLY A 232 14.10 16.54 5.44
CA GLY A 232 14.36 17.65 4.52
C GLY A 232 14.15 17.31 3.04
N ALA A 233 13.77 16.06 2.72
CA ALA A 233 13.48 15.66 1.36
C ALA A 233 12.26 16.39 0.80
N MET A 234 12.19 16.54 -0.53
CA MET A 234 10.98 17.01 -1.18
C MET A 234 9.85 15.99 -0.97
N PRO A 235 8.61 16.44 -0.70
CA PRO A 235 7.49 15.53 -0.59
C PRO A 235 7.29 14.72 -1.87
N ALA A 236 7.10 13.42 -1.72
CA ALA A 236 6.87 12.51 -2.82
C ALA A 236 5.38 12.19 -2.99
N ASP A 237 4.93 12.22 -4.24
CA ASP A 237 3.62 11.74 -4.66
C ASP A 237 3.81 10.49 -5.53
N LEU A 238 3.04 9.44 -5.25
CA LEU A 238 3.05 8.20 -6.01
C LEU A 238 1.65 7.65 -6.22
N ASP A 239 1.39 7.15 -7.43
CA ASP A 239 0.22 6.35 -7.76
C ASP A 239 0.64 4.91 -8.03
N TYR A 240 -0.18 3.97 -7.59
CA TYR A 240 0.08 2.54 -7.73
C TYR A 240 -1.19 1.83 -8.22
N LEU A 241 -1.02 0.90 -9.14
CA LEU A 241 -1.99 -0.13 -9.47
C LEU A 241 -1.25 -1.46 -9.45
N TYR A 242 -1.67 -2.41 -8.64
CA TYR A 242 -1.07 -3.73 -8.62
C TYR A 242 -2.12 -4.79 -8.35
N GLY A 243 -1.75 -6.03 -8.64
CA GLY A 243 -2.68 -7.12 -8.49
C GLY A 243 -2.11 -8.45 -8.92
N ARG A 244 -2.98 -9.45 -8.84
CA ARG A 244 -2.66 -10.84 -9.14
C ARG A 244 -3.87 -11.51 -9.77
N VAL A 245 -3.63 -12.28 -10.81
CA VAL A 245 -4.55 -13.31 -11.30
C VAL A 245 -3.98 -14.67 -10.95
N ASP A 246 -4.75 -15.53 -10.26
CA ASP A 246 -4.35 -16.88 -9.86
C ASP A 246 -5.40 -17.90 -10.34
N ASP A 247 -5.07 -18.66 -11.39
CA ASP A 247 -5.93 -19.71 -11.93
C ASP A 247 -5.71 -21.09 -11.26
N GLY A 248 -4.87 -21.13 -10.22
CA GLY A 248 -4.44 -22.34 -9.51
C GLY A 248 -3.24 -23.06 -10.15
N ALA A 249 -2.96 -22.83 -11.43
CA ALA A 249 -1.78 -23.36 -12.15
C ALA A 249 -0.74 -22.28 -12.44
N ASN A 250 -1.17 -21.06 -12.72
CA ASN A 250 -0.36 -19.89 -13.04
C ASN A 250 -0.80 -18.71 -12.19
N LYS A 251 0.19 -17.96 -11.72
CA LYS A 251 0.02 -16.66 -11.08
C LYS A 251 0.59 -15.60 -12.01
N VAL A 252 -0.20 -14.60 -12.36
CA VAL A 252 0.27 -13.42 -13.08
C VAL A 252 0.13 -12.24 -12.15
N ASP A 253 1.27 -11.72 -11.71
CA ASP A 253 1.36 -10.53 -10.89
C ASP A 253 1.70 -9.33 -11.77
N PHE A 254 1.19 -8.15 -11.39
CA PHE A 254 1.54 -6.90 -12.06
C PHE A 254 1.63 -5.75 -11.07
N VAL A 255 2.45 -4.77 -11.43
CA VAL A 255 2.62 -3.49 -10.71
C VAL A 255 2.78 -2.39 -11.76
N ASP A 256 1.97 -1.35 -11.68
CA ASP A 256 2.08 -0.11 -12.46
C ASP A 256 2.17 1.04 -11.46
N TRP A 257 3.28 1.76 -11.45
CA TRP A 257 3.49 2.89 -10.58
C TRP A 257 3.87 4.14 -11.37
N LYS A 258 3.46 5.29 -10.85
CA LYS A 258 3.81 6.61 -11.40
C LYS A 258 4.28 7.53 -10.29
N SER A 259 5.29 8.32 -10.60
CA SER A 259 5.85 9.33 -9.70
C SER A 259 6.49 10.46 -10.51
N THR A 260 6.81 11.57 -9.84
CA THR A 260 7.49 12.70 -10.45
C THR A 260 8.82 12.91 -9.72
N PHE A 261 9.94 12.69 -10.39
CA PHE A 261 11.27 12.87 -9.84
C PHE A 261 12.28 13.22 -10.92
N ASP A 262 13.38 13.85 -10.50
CA ASP A 262 14.47 14.23 -11.39
C ASP A 262 15.28 12.98 -11.79
N VAL A 263 15.33 12.68 -13.08
CA VAL A 263 16.09 11.56 -13.64
C VAL A 263 17.52 11.95 -14.04
N HIS A 264 17.89 13.21 -13.88
CA HIS A 264 19.19 13.73 -14.24
C HIS A 264 20.13 13.81 -13.03
N GLU A 265 21.41 13.50 -13.24
CA GLU A 265 22.46 13.76 -12.23
C GLU A 265 23.05 15.17 -12.36
N ASP A 266 22.72 15.91 -13.43
CA ASP A 266 23.21 17.27 -13.68
C ASP A 266 22.42 18.27 -12.83
N PRO A 267 23.04 18.97 -11.86
CA PRO A 267 22.34 19.96 -11.05
C PRO A 267 21.74 21.15 -11.83
N ALA A 268 22.14 21.35 -13.09
CA ALA A 268 21.54 22.34 -13.97
C ALA A 268 20.21 21.87 -14.61
N MET A 269 19.95 20.56 -14.60
CA MET A 269 18.73 19.90 -15.04
C MET A 269 18.03 19.33 -13.80
N ALA A 270 17.35 20.20 -13.05
CA ALA A 270 16.75 19.86 -11.75
C ALA A 270 15.21 19.82 -11.77
N LYS A 271 14.57 19.92 -12.95
CA LYS A 271 13.11 19.83 -13.06
C LYS A 271 12.71 18.37 -13.15
N PRO A 272 11.81 17.90 -12.27
CA PRO A 272 11.45 16.49 -12.24
C PRO A 272 10.62 16.07 -13.45
N GLU A 273 10.87 14.86 -13.92
CA GLU A 273 10.13 14.18 -14.98
C GLU A 273 8.95 13.38 -14.41
N ASP A 274 7.90 13.24 -15.20
CA ASP A 274 6.83 12.27 -14.97
C ASP A 274 7.32 10.89 -15.42
N VAL A 275 7.52 10.00 -14.45
CA VAL A 275 8.00 8.64 -14.67
C VAL A 275 6.90 7.64 -14.34
N GLY A 276 6.64 6.73 -15.27
CA GLY A 276 5.76 5.59 -15.07
C GLY A 276 6.48 4.29 -15.40
N VAL A 277 6.32 3.27 -14.56
CA VAL A 277 6.82 1.92 -14.80
C VAL A 277 5.71 0.93 -14.55
N ARG A 278 5.47 0.09 -15.55
CA ARG A 278 4.59 -1.07 -15.44
C ARG A 278 5.40 -2.34 -15.61
N LEU A 279 5.07 -3.34 -14.82
CA LEU A 279 5.70 -4.65 -14.88
C LEU A 279 4.66 -5.73 -14.69
N ALA A 280 4.88 -6.87 -15.35
CA ALA A 280 4.12 -8.09 -15.12
C ALA A 280 5.06 -9.29 -15.14
N PHE A 281 4.77 -10.27 -14.31
CA PHE A 281 5.59 -11.47 -14.16
C PHE A 281 4.74 -12.69 -13.83
N VAL A 282 5.23 -13.86 -14.27
CA VAL A 282 4.52 -15.13 -14.10
C VAL A 282 5.20 -15.96 -13.03
N ASN A 283 4.40 -16.50 -12.10
CA ASN A 283 4.85 -17.37 -11.01
C ASN A 283 6.02 -16.78 -10.23
N GLU A 284 5.99 -15.47 -9.99
CA GLU A 284 7.05 -14.70 -9.32
C GLU A 284 8.40 -14.66 -10.08
N GLY A 285 8.54 -15.30 -11.23
CA GLY A 285 9.81 -15.43 -11.96
C GLY A 285 9.92 -14.46 -13.14
N LYS A 286 10.02 -15.02 -14.36
CA LYS A 286 10.15 -14.27 -15.61
C LYS A 286 9.10 -13.17 -15.77
N GLY A 287 9.48 -12.09 -16.44
CA GLY A 287 8.59 -10.96 -16.62
C GLY A 287 9.06 -9.96 -17.66
N ARG A 288 8.28 -8.88 -17.74
CA ARG A 288 8.55 -7.70 -18.56
C ARG A 288 8.20 -6.45 -17.80
N ALA A 289 9.00 -5.41 -18.02
CA ALA A 289 8.71 -4.05 -17.62
C ALA A 289 8.65 -3.14 -18.85
N GLU A 290 7.77 -2.15 -18.79
CA GLU A 290 7.70 -1.04 -19.73
C GLU A 290 7.74 0.25 -18.92
N ALA A 291 8.71 1.11 -19.20
CA ALA A 291 8.89 2.37 -18.51
C ALA A 291 8.77 3.53 -19.49
N ARG A 292 8.29 4.67 -18.98
CA ARG A 292 8.16 5.89 -19.74
C ARG A 292 8.49 7.09 -18.86
N ALA A 293 9.33 7.99 -19.37
CA ALA A 293 9.61 9.29 -18.78
C ALA A 293 9.22 10.42 -19.75
N SER A 294 8.68 11.52 -19.23
CA SER A 294 8.29 12.71 -20.00
C SER A 294 8.28 13.96 -19.12
N GLY A 295 8.29 15.15 -19.72
CA GLY A 295 8.23 16.41 -18.96
C GLY A 295 9.58 16.80 -18.36
N GLY A 296 9.57 17.55 -17.26
CA GLY A 296 10.79 17.97 -16.56
C GLY A 296 11.77 18.78 -17.44
N ASP A 297 12.99 18.30 -17.51
CA ASP A 297 14.05 18.86 -18.36
C ASP A 297 14.19 18.17 -19.73
N LEU A 298 13.34 17.19 -20.02
CA LEU A 298 13.18 16.67 -21.38
C LEU A 298 12.61 17.76 -22.30
N ALA A 299 13.01 17.73 -23.59
CA ALA A 299 12.50 18.70 -24.55
C ALA A 299 10.98 18.59 -24.70
N SER A 300 10.31 19.69 -25.07
CA SER A 300 8.86 19.69 -25.22
C SER A 300 8.40 18.65 -26.27
N GLY A 301 7.52 17.74 -25.86
CA GLY A 301 7.04 16.63 -26.69
C GLY A 301 8.00 15.45 -26.79
N GLN A 302 9.15 15.50 -26.10
CA GLN A 302 10.09 14.39 -25.98
C GLN A 302 9.62 13.40 -24.91
N VAL A 303 9.78 12.11 -25.21
CA VAL A 303 9.54 11.00 -24.30
C VAL A 303 10.67 10.00 -24.40
N ALA A 304 11.01 9.38 -23.27
CA ALA A 304 11.93 8.25 -23.19
C ALA A 304 11.14 7.01 -22.79
N ASP A 305 11.15 5.99 -23.63
CA ASP A 305 10.49 4.71 -23.42
C ASP A 305 11.55 3.62 -23.25
N ALA A 306 11.34 2.70 -22.30
CA ALA A 306 12.19 1.55 -22.12
C ALA A 306 11.36 0.28 -21.97
N ILE A 307 11.90 -0.82 -22.46
CA ILE A 307 11.32 -2.16 -22.34
C ILE A 307 12.42 -3.08 -21.82
N GLU A 308 12.14 -3.83 -20.77
CA GLU A 308 13.05 -4.84 -20.24
C GLU A 308 12.32 -6.17 -20.05
N CYS A 309 12.96 -7.27 -20.40
CA CYS A 309 12.49 -8.62 -20.05
C CYS A 309 13.56 -9.36 -19.26
N TRP A 310 13.13 -10.22 -18.36
CA TRP A 310 14.01 -11.07 -17.56
C TRP A 310 13.51 -12.50 -17.46
N ASP A 311 14.42 -13.40 -17.10
CA ASP A 311 14.15 -14.82 -16.91
C ASP A 311 13.88 -15.16 -15.43
N ASP A 312 13.72 -16.45 -15.11
CA ASP A 312 13.48 -16.91 -13.73
C ASP A 312 14.68 -16.73 -12.78
N ALA A 313 15.82 -16.25 -13.29
CA ALA A 313 16.98 -15.83 -12.51
C ALA A 313 16.97 -14.32 -12.21
N LEU A 314 15.95 -13.58 -12.70
CA LEU A 314 15.93 -12.12 -12.76
C LEU A 314 17.12 -11.54 -13.55
N ALA A 315 17.71 -12.33 -14.44
CA ALA A 315 18.74 -11.87 -15.36
C ALA A 315 18.10 -11.21 -16.57
N GLN A 316 18.65 -10.08 -16.99
CA GLN A 316 18.19 -9.36 -18.17
C GLN A 316 18.35 -10.25 -19.42
N SER A 317 17.27 -10.40 -20.18
CA SER A 317 17.23 -11.17 -21.44
C SER A 317 17.02 -10.29 -22.67
N TYR A 318 16.43 -9.12 -22.45
CA TYR A 318 16.20 -8.10 -23.46
C TYR A 318 16.08 -6.74 -22.77
N LEU A 319 16.69 -5.72 -23.36
CA LEU A 319 16.53 -4.33 -22.99
C LEU A 319 16.40 -3.51 -24.27
N SER A 320 15.44 -2.59 -24.33
CA SER A 320 15.38 -1.56 -25.35
C SER A 320 15.11 -0.22 -24.70
N PHE A 321 15.79 0.80 -25.19
CA PHE A 321 15.59 2.18 -24.82
C PHE A 321 15.39 3.01 -26.08
N LYS A 322 14.36 3.85 -26.08
CA LYS A 322 13.99 4.69 -27.20
C LYS A 322 13.65 6.09 -26.71
N THR A 323 14.13 7.10 -27.43
CA THR A 323 13.65 8.47 -27.28
C THR A 323 12.88 8.88 -28.53
N SER A 324 11.83 9.65 -28.34
CA SER A 324 11.08 10.21 -29.46
C SER A 324 10.55 11.60 -29.14
N THR A 325 10.48 12.47 -30.15
CA THR A 325 9.94 13.81 -30.05
C THR A 325 8.72 13.92 -30.95
N ASN A 326 7.56 14.24 -30.37
CA ASN A 326 6.28 14.33 -31.07
C ASN A 326 5.96 13.07 -31.92
N GLY A 327 6.30 11.89 -31.39
CA GLY A 327 6.09 10.60 -32.04
C GLY A 327 7.12 10.21 -33.10
N THR A 328 8.10 11.08 -33.38
CA THR A 328 9.23 10.75 -34.27
C THR A 328 10.39 10.23 -33.44
N GLU A 329 10.91 9.05 -33.77
CA GLU A 329 12.06 8.47 -33.07
C GLU A 329 13.31 9.33 -33.27
N ASP A 330 13.94 9.71 -32.16
CA ASP A 330 15.19 10.47 -32.15
C ASP A 330 16.39 9.53 -32.05
N SER A 331 16.29 8.53 -31.16
CA SER A 331 17.30 7.49 -31.01
C SER A 331 16.69 6.22 -30.41
N ALA A 332 17.30 5.08 -30.72
CA ALA A 332 16.96 3.80 -30.13
C ALA A 332 18.23 2.96 -29.92
N ALA A 333 18.25 2.22 -28.82
CA ALA A 333 19.25 1.21 -28.51
C ALA A 333 18.54 -0.04 -28.00
N SER A 334 19.14 -1.21 -28.24
CA SER A 334 18.65 -2.47 -27.71
C SER A 334 19.78 -3.46 -27.47
N GLU A 335 19.62 -4.28 -26.45
CA GLU A 335 20.48 -5.39 -26.09
C GLU A 335 19.63 -6.66 -25.89
N GLY A 336 20.20 -7.82 -26.21
CA GLY A 336 19.50 -9.11 -26.15
C GLY A 336 18.58 -9.36 -27.35
N ASP A 337 17.70 -10.35 -27.21
CA ASP A 337 16.74 -10.76 -28.24
C ASP A 337 15.33 -10.74 -27.66
N LEU A 338 14.44 -9.93 -28.26
CA LEU A 338 13.04 -9.82 -27.86
C LEU A 338 12.36 -11.20 -27.84
N ALA A 339 12.76 -12.13 -28.71
CA ALA A 339 12.21 -13.48 -28.71
C ALA A 339 12.40 -14.20 -27.37
N SER A 340 13.47 -13.87 -26.62
CA SER A 340 13.78 -14.41 -25.29
C SER A 340 12.77 -14.00 -24.22
N CYS A 341 11.96 -12.96 -24.45
CA CYS A 341 10.85 -12.57 -23.57
C CYS A 341 9.71 -13.62 -23.55
N GLY A 342 9.67 -14.56 -24.51
CA GLY A 342 8.64 -15.60 -24.60
C GLY A 342 7.24 -15.01 -24.72
N LEU A 343 6.38 -15.24 -23.71
CA LEU A 343 5.02 -14.69 -23.66
C LEU A 343 5.01 -13.15 -23.63
N PHE A 344 6.09 -12.54 -23.14
CA PHE A 344 6.24 -11.09 -23.02
C PHE A 344 6.91 -10.45 -24.26
N GLN A 345 6.90 -11.14 -25.40
CA GLN A 345 7.18 -10.50 -26.70
C GLN A 345 6.13 -9.44 -27.03
N ALA A 346 4.86 -9.72 -26.68
CA ALA A 346 3.79 -8.74 -26.74
C ALA A 346 3.92 -7.72 -25.60
N SER A 347 3.46 -6.50 -25.85
CA SER A 347 3.38 -5.46 -24.84
C SER A 347 2.39 -5.82 -23.72
N LEU A 348 2.56 -5.21 -22.55
CA LEU A 348 1.65 -5.44 -21.42
C LEU A 348 0.20 -5.04 -21.76
N SER A 349 0.04 -4.00 -22.57
CA SER A 349 -1.27 -3.57 -23.06
C SER A 349 -1.91 -4.59 -24.01
N GLU A 350 -1.13 -5.19 -24.92
CA GLU A 350 -1.62 -6.26 -25.82
C GLU A 350 -1.99 -7.54 -25.06
N LEU A 351 -1.31 -7.80 -23.93
CA LEU A 351 -1.63 -8.89 -23.03
C LEU A 351 -2.83 -8.60 -22.11
N GLY A 352 -3.39 -7.39 -22.15
CA GLY A 352 -4.51 -6.98 -21.32
C GLY A 352 -4.14 -6.84 -19.84
N VAL A 353 -2.87 -6.59 -19.52
CA VAL A 353 -2.45 -6.29 -18.15
C VAL A 353 -3.02 -4.92 -17.76
N PRO A 354 -3.76 -4.81 -16.64
CA PRO A 354 -4.31 -3.54 -16.19
C PRO A 354 -3.23 -2.48 -15.97
N ALA A 355 -3.56 -1.25 -16.32
CA ALA A 355 -2.70 -0.10 -16.13
C ALA A 355 -3.39 1.01 -15.35
N LEU A 356 -2.58 1.87 -14.73
CA LEU A 356 -3.05 3.11 -14.11
C LEU A 356 -3.86 3.96 -15.09
N ALA A 357 -3.59 3.89 -16.40
CA ALA A 357 -4.36 4.60 -17.43
C ALA A 357 -5.82 4.13 -17.53
N ASP A 358 -6.10 2.88 -17.16
CA ASP A 358 -7.43 2.25 -17.28
C ASP A 358 -8.36 2.61 -16.11
N VAL A 359 -7.78 3.11 -15.02
CA VAL A 359 -8.53 3.52 -13.83
C VAL A 359 -9.35 4.79 -14.15
N PRO A 360 -10.68 4.80 -13.90
CA PRO A 360 -11.54 5.95 -14.19
C PRO A 360 -11.05 7.25 -13.53
N ALA A 361 -11.20 8.37 -14.25
CA ALA A 361 -10.65 9.66 -13.81
C ALA A 361 -11.37 10.24 -12.58
N ASP A 362 -12.68 10.02 -12.46
CA ASP A 362 -13.48 10.35 -11.30
C ASP A 362 -13.06 9.55 -10.06
N PHE A 363 -12.80 8.25 -10.23
CA PHE A 363 -12.28 7.41 -9.17
C PHE A 363 -10.89 7.85 -8.70
N LYS A 364 -9.97 8.16 -9.64
CA LYS A 364 -8.66 8.76 -9.30
C LYS A 364 -8.80 10.06 -8.51
N ALA A 365 -9.70 10.95 -8.95
CA ALA A 365 -9.92 12.22 -8.28
C ALA A 365 -10.46 12.04 -6.85
N ALA A 366 -11.37 11.08 -6.64
CA ALA A 366 -11.88 10.75 -5.31
C ALA A 366 -10.79 10.18 -4.40
N LEU A 367 -9.94 9.27 -4.92
CA LEU A 367 -8.82 8.73 -4.16
C LEU A 367 -7.80 9.83 -3.81
N ASP A 368 -7.47 10.68 -4.78
CA ASP A 368 -6.55 11.80 -4.61
C ASP A 368 -7.05 12.83 -3.60
N ASP A 369 -8.35 13.10 -3.57
CA ASP A 369 -8.99 13.95 -2.56
C ASP A 369 -8.79 13.37 -1.15
N LEU A 370 -9.02 12.07 -0.98
CA LEU A 370 -8.80 11.39 0.31
C LEU A 370 -7.32 11.39 0.71
N ALA A 371 -6.42 11.12 -0.24
CA ALA A 371 -4.98 11.16 -0.02
C ALA A 371 -4.47 12.57 0.35
N LYS A 372 -5.15 13.63 -0.09
CA LYS A 372 -4.77 15.02 0.23
C LYS A 372 -5.40 15.50 1.53
N ASN A 373 -6.67 15.16 1.77
CA ASN A 373 -7.48 15.78 2.81
C ASN A 373 -7.70 14.89 4.04
N GLY A 374 -7.35 13.61 3.97
CA GLY A 374 -7.50 12.65 5.07
C GLY A 374 -8.91 12.08 5.16
N ALA A 375 -9.20 11.40 6.27
CA ALA A 375 -10.49 10.73 6.47
C ALA A 375 -11.65 11.75 6.44
N PRO A 376 -12.84 11.37 5.93
CA PRO A 376 -14.02 12.23 6.01
C PRO A 376 -14.34 12.53 7.47
N LYS A 377 -14.81 13.76 7.73
CA LYS A 377 -15.35 14.08 9.05
C LYS A 377 -16.75 13.50 9.16
N GLU A 378 -16.94 12.54 10.07
CA GLU A 378 -18.26 11.97 10.41
C GLU A 378 -19.14 12.95 11.22
#